data_AF-A0A836TJJ7-F1
#
_entry.id   AF-A0A836TJJ7-F1
#
_cell.length_a   1.000
_cell.length_b   1.000
_cell.length_c   1.000
_cell.angle_alpha   90.00
_cell.angle_beta   90.00
_cell.angle_gamma   90.00
#
_symmetry.space_group_name_H-M   'P 1'
#
loop_
_entity.id
_entity.type
_entity.pdbx_description
1 polymer ?
#
loop_
_entity_poly.entity_id
_entity_poly.type
_entity_poly.pdbx_seq_one_letter_code
_entity_poly.pdbx_strand_id
1 'polypeptide(L)' 'MAKETEGFNSKLIKKILIGLGLSLIIIGLIRQWPIVGKSYMEFIEGEGYLTLMLGLIMTVLGISTTLIVGQTDK' A
#
# COMPACT_ATOMS: atom_id res chain seq x y z
N MET A 1 19.02 25.16 -13.39
CA MET A 1 17.59 24.85 -13.64
C MET A 1 17.28 23.40 -13.22
N ALA A 2 17.52 23.03 -11.97
CA ALA A 2 17.35 21.63 -11.52
C ALA A 2 16.60 21.50 -10.18
N LYS A 3 15.95 22.57 -9.70
CA LYS A 3 15.32 22.62 -8.36
C LYS A 3 13.79 22.59 -8.40
N GLU A 4 13.17 22.80 -9.56
CA GLU A 4 11.70 22.81 -9.69
C GLU A 4 11.09 21.40 -9.90
N THR A 5 11.90 20.41 -10.26
CA THR A 5 11.42 19.04 -10.52
C THR A 5 11.16 18.24 -9.25
N GLU A 6 11.77 18.59 -8.11
CA GLU A 6 11.73 17.77 -6.88
C GLU A 6 10.37 17.82 -6.16
N GLY A 7 9.71 18.99 -6.15
CA GLY A 7 8.44 19.18 -5.45
C GLY A 7 7.22 18.58 -6.16
N PHE A 8 7.19 18.62 -7.50
CA PHE A 8 6.12 18.03 -8.30
C PHE A 8 6.22 16.50 -8.31
N ASN A 9 7.44 15.97 -8.41
CA ASN A 9 7.68 14.53 -8.48
C ASN A 9 7.38 13.84 -7.14
N SER A 10 7.72 14.45 -6.00
CA SER A 10 7.41 13.89 -4.66
C SER A 10 5.91 13.74 -4.40
N LYS A 11 5.09 14.75 -4.74
CA LYS A 11 3.62 14.67 -4.60
C LYS A 11 3.02 13.63 -5.53
N LEU A 12 3.53 13.52 -6.76
CA LEU A 12 3.03 12.58 -7.77
C LEU A 12 3.40 11.13 -7.39
N ILE A 13 4.63 10.90 -6.95
CA ILE A 13 5.10 9.61 -6.39
C ILE A 13 4.27 9.21 -5.18
N LYS A 14 4.00 10.12 -4.23
CA LYS A 14 3.11 9.83 -3.08
C LYS A 14 1.73 9.37 -3.53
N LYS A 15 1.13 10.07 -4.49
CA LYS A 15 -0.22 9.77 -4.98
C LYS A 15 -0.27 8.43 -5.69
N ILE A 16 0.77 8.09 -6.47
CA ILE A 16 0.93 6.78 -7.10
C ILE A 16 1.12 5.68 -6.06
N LEU A 17 1.96 5.90 -5.04
CA LEU A 17 2.26 4.88 -4.02
C LEU A 17 1.02 4.55 -3.17
N ILE A 18 0.25 5.57 -2.79
CA ILE A 18 -1.03 5.38 -2.09
C ILE A 18 -2.05 4.70 -3.01
N GLY A 19 -2.14 5.12 -4.28
CA GLY A 19 -3.07 4.52 -5.24
C GLY A 19 -2.77 3.04 -5.52
N LEU A 20 -1.49 2.68 -5.66
CA LEU A 20 -1.04 1.29 -5.84
C LEU A 20 -1.24 0.45 -4.57
N GLY A 21 -0.99 1.01 -3.39
CA GLY A 21 -1.27 0.31 -2.12
C GLY A 21 -2.75 -0.03 -1.98
N LEU A 22 -3.63 0.94 -2.25
CA LEU A 22 -5.07 0.75 -2.16
C LEU A 22 -5.59 -0.28 -3.17
N SER A 23 -5.09 -0.24 -4.42
CA SER A 23 -5.52 -1.18 -5.46
C SER A 23 -5.11 -2.62 -5.12
N LEU A 24 -3.92 -2.83 -4.56
CA LEU A 24 -3.46 -4.14 -4.11
C LEU A 24 -4.25 -4.67 -2.91
N ILE A 25 -4.67 -3.81 -1.98
CA ILE A 25 -5.59 -4.20 -0.89
C ILE A 25 -6.92 -4.69 -1.47
N ILE A 26 -7.51 -3.96 -2.43
CA ILE A 26 -8.78 -4.35 -3.06
C ILE A 26 -8.64 -5.69 -3.78
N ILE A 27 -7.57 -5.87 -4.57
CA ILE A 27 -7.29 -7.12 -5.28
C ILE A 27 -7.05 -8.28 -4.29
N GLY A 28 -6.31 -8.02 -3.21
CA GLY A 28 -6.06 -8.99 -2.14
C GLY A 28 -7.36 -9.42 -1.46
N LEU A 29 -8.26 -8.47 -1.16
CA LEU A 29 -9.58 -8.76 -0.59
C LEU A 29 -10.44 -9.60 -1.53
N ILE A 30 -10.46 -9.30 -2.83
CA ILE A 30 -11.25 -10.06 -3.82
C ILE A 30 -10.73 -11.49 -3.94
N ARG A 31 -9.39 -11.69 -3.98
CA ARG A 31 -8.78 -13.03 -4.05
C ARG A 31 -8.91 -13.81 -2.75
N GLN A 32 -8.98 -13.12 -1.61
CA GLN A 32 -9.12 -13.72 -0.29
C GLN A 32 -10.59 -13.94 0.11
N TRP A 33 -11.54 -13.23 -0.51
CA TRP A 33 -12.99 -13.36 -0.31
C TRP A 33 -13.52 -14.82 -0.25
N PRO A 34 -13.07 -15.78 -1.09
CA PRO A 34 -13.55 -17.17 -0.99
C PRO A 34 -13.19 -17.89 0.31
N ILE A 35 -12.43 -17.28 1.22
CA ILE A 35 -11.93 -17.88 2.46
C ILE A 35 -12.61 -17.29 3.70
N VAL A 36 -13.50 -16.30 3.53
CA VAL A 36 -14.28 -15.69 4.61
C VAL A 36 -15.26 -16.73 5.19
N GLY A 37 -14.96 -17.26 6.39
CA GLY A 37 -15.75 -18.29 7.06
C GLY A 37 -14.98 -19.59 7.35
N LYS A 38 -13.73 -19.67 6.87
CA LYS A 38 -12.80 -20.78 7.13
C LYS A 38 -11.92 -20.51 8.35
N SER A 39 -11.24 -21.53 8.87
CA SER A 39 -10.36 -21.35 10.04
C SER A 39 -9.19 -20.40 9.72
N TYR A 40 -8.57 -19.81 10.76
CA TYR A 40 -7.39 -18.96 10.60
C TYR A 40 -6.24 -19.64 9.82
N MET A 41 -6.12 -20.97 9.88
CA MET A 41 -5.11 -21.71 9.10
C MET A 41 -5.40 -21.67 7.60
N GLU A 42 -6.65 -21.94 7.21
CA GLU A 42 -7.07 -21.90 5.80
C GLU A 42 -7.01 -20.48 5.23
N PHE A 43 -7.13 -19.46 6.09
CA PHE A 43 -6.91 -18.08 5.71
C PHE A 43 -5.46 -17.81 5.30
N ILE A 44 -4.47 -18.29 6.06
CA ILE A 44 -3.04 -18.06 5.76
C ILE A 44 -2.59 -18.86 4.54
N GLU A 45 -3.17 -20.04 4.31
CA GLU A 45 -2.91 -20.87 3.12
C GLU A 45 -3.55 -20.31 1.84
N GLY A 46 -4.45 -19.34 1.96
CA GLY A 46 -5.09 -18.70 0.81
C GLY A 46 -4.11 -18.01 -0.12
N GLU A 47 -4.26 -18.21 -1.43
CA GLU A 47 -3.44 -17.52 -2.45
C GLU A 47 -3.54 -15.99 -2.37
N GLY A 48 -4.63 -15.46 -1.80
CA GLY A 48 -4.85 -14.04 -1.59
C GLY A 48 -4.10 -13.46 -0.38
N TYR A 49 -3.65 -14.29 0.57
CA TYR A 49 -3.11 -13.83 1.86
C TYR A 49 -1.80 -13.05 1.70
N LEU A 50 -0.85 -13.59 0.94
CA LEU A 50 0.43 -12.93 0.68
C LEU A 50 0.22 -11.62 -0.09
N THR A 51 -0.70 -11.61 -1.06
CA THR A 51 -1.04 -10.40 -1.84
C THR A 51 -1.66 -9.32 -0.95
N LEU A 52 -2.56 -9.71 -0.04
CA LEU A 52 -3.20 -8.82 0.91
C LEU A 52 -2.19 -8.26 1.93
N MET A 53 -1.29 -9.09 2.45
CA MET A 53 -0.21 -8.67 3.34
C MET A 53 0.76 -7.71 2.64
N LEU A 54 1.16 -7.98 1.41
CA LEU A 54 1.97 -7.06 0.60
C LEU A 54 1.27 -5.72 0.35
N GLY A 55 -0.04 -5.74 0.04
CA GLY A 55 -0.84 -4.53 -0.12
C GLY A 55 -0.91 -3.70 1.15
N LEU A 56 -1.11 -4.34 2.30
CA LEU A 56 -1.08 -3.68 3.62
C LEU A 56 0.28 -3.07 3.93
N ILE A 57 1.37 -3.83 3.74
CA ILE A 57 2.74 -3.35 3.99
C ILE A 57 3.06 -2.15 3.07
N MET A 58 2.77 -2.24 1.78
CA MET A 58 2.98 -1.12 0.85
C MET A 58 2.17 0.12 1.23
N THR A 59 0.94 -0.06 1.70
CA THR A 59 0.10 1.04 2.16
C THR A 59 0.68 1.69 3.41
N VAL A 60 1.10 0.90 4.40
CA VAL A 60 1.72 1.40 5.63
C VAL A 60 3.04 2.13 5.32
N LEU A 61 3.87 1.59 4.42
CA LEU A 61 5.10 2.25 3.98
C LEU A 61 4.82 3.56 3.22
N GLY A 62 3.79 3.59 2.36
CA GLY A 62 3.37 4.80 1.66
C GLY A 62 2.84 5.90 2.61
N ILE A 63 2.13 5.51 3.67
CA ILE A 63 1.69 6.43 4.72
C ILE A 63 2.88 6.88 5.58
N SER A 64 3.76 5.96 5.97
CA SER A 64 4.93 6.25 6.82
C SER A 64 5.91 7.20 6.15
N THR A 65 6.25 6.97 4.89
CA THR A 65 7.05 7.92 4.08
C THR A 65 6.34 9.27 3.95
N THR A 66 5.00 9.28 3.90
CA THR A 66 4.22 10.51 3.89
C THR A 66 4.35 11.31 5.19
N LEU A 67 4.31 10.62 6.33
CA LEU A 67 4.49 11.21 7.66
C LEU A 67 5.91 11.72 7.88
N ILE A 68 6.93 10.93 7.50
CA ILE A 68 8.34 11.30 7.67
C ILE A 68 8.70 12.53 6.82
N VAL A 69 8.34 12.55 5.53
CA VAL A 69 8.59 13.71 4.66
C VAL A 69 7.83 14.95 5.13
N GLY A 70 6.61 14.78 5.67
CA GLY A 70 5.84 15.89 6.24
C GLY A 70 6.42 16.48 7.54
N GLN A 71 7.38 15.81 8.18
CA GLN A 71 8.09 16.30 9.36
C GLN A 71 9.37 17.07 9.01
N THR A 72 9.92 16.88 7.80
CA THR A 72 11.16 17.56 7.34
C THR A 72 10.92 19.01 6.88
N ASP A 73 9.67 19.40 6.63
CA ASP A 73 9.27 20.76 6.20
C ASP A 73 8.92 21.71 7.38
N LYS A 74 9.31 21.37 8.61
CA LYS A 74 9.18 22.25 9.78
C LYS A 74 10.51 22.85 10.20
#